data_AF-A0A1B6JFX1-F1
#
_entry.id   AF-A0A1B6JFX1-F1
#
_cell.length_a   1.000
_cell.length_b   1.000
_cell.length_c   1.000
_cell.angle_alpha   90.00
_cell.angle_beta   90.00
_cell.angle_gamma   90.00
#
_symmetry.space_group_name_H-M   'P 1'
#
loop_
_entity.id
_entity.type
_entity.pdbx_description
1 polymer ?
#
loop_
_entity_poly.entity_id
_entity_poly.type
_entity_poly.pdbx_seq_one_letter_code
_entity_poly.pdbx_strand_id
1 'polypeptide(L)'
;MWGLLPFYFCLSLMEVQSVFKLEPIHVMPRPSGSNHLGTPLFLTPLLQKGHYATAQDLSKVEPNIGNILSYSGFFTVNKNCDSHLFFWFFPAQKVNWKDAPLLLWLDGGPGSTSLHGVFDR
;
A
#
# COMPACT_ATOMS: atom_id res chain seq x y z
N MET A 1 48.95 0.95 -38.75
CA MET A 1 48.99 0.95 -37.27
C MET A 1 47.58 1.14 -36.76
N TRP A 2 47.14 0.20 -35.94
CA TRP A 2 45.79 0.05 -35.37
C TRP A 2 45.45 1.16 -34.39
N GLY A 3 44.15 1.41 -34.18
CA GLY A 3 43.66 2.25 -33.08
C GLY A 3 42.17 2.50 -33.10
N LEU A 4 41.36 1.44 -33.05
CA LEU A 4 39.92 1.49 -32.83
C LEU A 4 39.64 2.13 -31.46
N LEU A 5 38.86 3.22 -31.42
CA LEU A 5 38.30 3.80 -30.21
C LEU A 5 37.08 2.95 -29.77
N PRO A 6 37.12 2.27 -28.61
CA PRO A 6 35.96 1.55 -28.12
C PRO A 6 35.03 2.51 -27.38
N PHE A 7 33.76 2.47 -27.79
CA PHE A 7 32.55 2.71 -27.00
C PHE A 7 32.78 2.86 -25.49
N TYR A 8 32.68 4.09 -24.99
CA TYR A 8 32.32 4.34 -23.58
C TYR A 8 30.86 4.78 -23.53
N PHE A 9 29.96 3.82 -23.75
CA PHE A 9 28.60 3.94 -23.23
C PHE A 9 28.70 3.62 -21.74
N CYS A 10 29.05 4.64 -20.95
CA CYS A 10 29.00 4.57 -19.49
C CYS A 10 27.52 4.52 -19.10
N LEU A 11 26.97 3.31 -19.08
CA LEU A 11 25.75 3.01 -18.37
C LEU A 11 26.09 3.25 -16.89
N SER A 12 25.88 4.46 -16.40
CA SER A 12 25.85 4.68 -14.97
C SER A 12 24.71 3.83 -14.45
N LEU A 13 25.05 2.68 -13.90
CA LEU A 13 24.26 1.97 -12.90
C LEU A 13 23.96 2.99 -11.81
N MET A 14 22.90 3.78 -12.01
CA MET A 14 22.12 4.23 -10.89
C MET A 14 21.61 2.93 -10.28
N GLU A 15 22.34 2.43 -9.29
CA GLU A 15 21.80 1.47 -8.36
C GLU A 15 20.41 2.00 -8.01
N VAL A 16 19.36 1.32 -8.48
CA VAL A 16 18.03 1.49 -7.92
C VAL A 16 18.19 0.91 -6.52
N GLN A 17 18.70 1.73 -5.60
CA GLN A 17 18.76 1.39 -4.20
C GLN A 17 17.32 1.14 -3.81
N SER A 18 17.04 -0.12 -3.52
CA SER A 18 15.73 -0.65 -3.15
C SER A 18 14.95 0.39 -2.34
N VAL A 19 13.75 0.69 -2.81
CA VAL A 19 12.90 1.76 -2.26
C VAL A 19 12.55 1.51 -0.79
N PHE A 20 12.77 0.29 -0.28
CA PHE A 20 12.52 -0.10 1.09
C PHE A 20 13.83 -0.20 1.87
N LYS A 21 14.09 0.79 2.72
CA LYS A 21 15.09 0.69 3.79
C LYS A 21 14.50 -0.31 4.79
N LEU A 22 14.94 -1.57 4.74
CA LEU A 22 14.35 -2.65 5.53
C LEU A 22 14.82 -2.53 6.99
N GLU A 23 14.07 -1.81 7.81
CA GLU A 23 14.13 -2.01 9.26
C GLU A 23 13.73 -3.45 9.61
N PRO A 24 14.21 -4.03 10.73
CA PRO A 24 13.82 -5.38 11.14
C PRO A 24 12.30 -5.47 11.27
N ILE A 25 11.68 -6.37 10.51
CA ILE A 25 10.23 -6.59 10.57
C ILE A 25 9.89 -7.22 11.92
N HIS A 26 9.17 -6.48 12.77
CA HIS A 26 8.61 -7.04 14.00
C HIS A 26 7.43 -7.96 13.65
N VAL A 27 7.62 -9.27 13.82
CA VAL A 27 6.58 -10.27 13.53
C VAL A 27 5.62 -10.37 14.71
N MET A 28 4.36 -10.02 14.47
CA MET A 28 3.30 -10.10 15.49
C MET A 28 2.85 -11.55 15.69
N PRO A 29 2.58 -12.00 16.94
CA PRO A 29 2.00 -13.30 17.20
C PRO A 29 0.59 -13.39 16.60
N ARG A 30 0.24 -14.57 16.05
CA ARG A 30 -1.09 -14.84 15.51
C ARG A 30 -2.16 -14.63 16.60
N PRO A 31 -3.21 -13.84 16.37
CA PRO A 31 -4.29 -13.67 17.34
C PRO A 31 -4.92 -15.03 17.68
N SER A 32 -4.99 -15.38 18.97
CA SER A 32 -5.55 -16.65 19.45
C SER A 32 -6.96 -16.46 20.00
N GLY A 33 -7.98 -16.88 19.25
CA GLY A 33 -9.41 -16.87 19.65
C GLY A 33 -10.38 -16.71 18.48
N SER A 34 -11.62 -17.16 18.68
CA SER A 34 -12.64 -17.31 17.63
C SER A 34 -13.37 -16.01 17.22
N ASN A 35 -13.09 -14.88 17.89
CA ASN A 35 -13.86 -13.64 17.75
C ASN A 35 -13.01 -12.44 17.27
N HIS A 36 -11.95 -12.71 16.51
CA HIS A 36 -10.79 -11.81 16.39
C HIS A 36 -10.68 -11.00 15.09
N LEU A 37 -11.66 -11.08 14.20
CA LEU A 37 -11.57 -10.45 12.88
C LEU A 37 -12.13 -9.02 12.83
N GLY A 38 -12.69 -8.53 13.94
CA GLY A 38 -13.33 -7.21 14.02
C GLY A 38 -14.57 -7.08 13.12
N THR A 39 -15.18 -5.90 13.13
CA THR A 39 -16.25 -5.54 12.17
C THR A 39 -15.65 -4.82 10.96
N PRO A 40 -16.14 -5.06 9.73
CA PRO A 40 -15.62 -4.39 8.54
C PRO A 40 -15.84 -2.88 8.63
N LEU A 41 -14.79 -2.11 8.32
CA LEU A 41 -14.85 -0.66 8.31
C LEU A 41 -15.26 -0.15 6.92
N PHE A 42 -16.50 0.26 6.78
CA PHE A 42 -16.99 0.95 5.57
C PHE A 42 -16.76 2.45 5.69
N LEU A 43 -15.90 3.00 4.83
CA LEU A 43 -15.54 4.41 4.87
C LEU A 43 -16.55 5.30 4.15
N THR A 44 -17.23 4.78 3.13
CA THR A 44 -18.13 5.56 2.27
C THR A 44 -19.23 6.32 3.04
N PRO A 45 -19.89 5.77 4.08
CA PRO A 45 -20.85 6.53 4.88
C PRO A 45 -20.24 7.72 5.63
N LEU A 46 -18.99 7.59 6.11
CA LEU A 46 -18.27 8.67 6.79
C LEU A 46 -17.88 9.77 5.79
N LEU A 47 -17.35 9.37 4.63
CA LEU A 47 -16.96 10.29 3.57
C LEU A 47 -18.14 11.09 3.01
N GLN A 48 -19.31 10.46 2.86
CA GLN A 48 -20.54 11.13 2.41
C GLN A 48 -21.07 12.15 3.42
N LYS A 49 -20.78 11.95 4.72
CA LYS A 49 -21.11 12.89 5.80
C LYS A 49 -20.04 13.97 5.98
N GLY A 50 -18.96 13.96 5.20
CA GLY A 50 -17.83 14.88 5.35
C GLY A 50 -16.93 14.59 6.56
N HIS A 51 -17.06 13.42 7.19
CA HIS A 51 -16.28 13.03 8.37
C HIS A 51 -14.89 12.48 7.97
N TYR A 52 -14.10 13.28 7.26
CA TYR A 52 -12.83 12.85 6.68
C TYR A 52 -11.77 12.49 7.73
N ALA A 53 -11.62 13.33 8.76
CA ALA A 53 -10.65 13.11 9.83
C ALA A 53 -10.94 11.81 10.59
N THR A 54 -12.22 11.55 10.91
CA THR A 54 -12.67 10.31 11.54
C THR A 54 -12.45 9.09 10.64
N ALA A 55 -12.74 9.22 9.34
CA ALA A 55 -12.49 8.14 8.39
C ALA A 55 -10.98 7.78 8.29
N GLN A 56 -10.11 8.80 8.31
CA GLN A 56 -8.66 8.60 8.31
C GLN A 56 -8.17 7.94 9.60
N ASP A 57 -8.64 8.41 10.76
CA ASP A 57 -8.27 7.85 12.06
C ASP A 57 -8.69 6.38 12.19
N LEU A 58 -9.95 6.06 11.87
CA LEU A 58 -10.47 4.71 11.96
C LEU A 58 -9.83 3.73 10.96
N SER A 59 -9.41 4.22 9.78
CA SER A 59 -8.77 3.37 8.77
C SER A 59 -7.32 3.04 9.09
N LYS A 60 -6.71 3.70 10.09
CA LYS A 60 -5.32 3.46 10.47
C LYS A 60 -5.14 2.00 10.90
N VAL A 61 -4.18 1.31 10.28
CA VAL A 61 -3.88 -0.09 10.61
C VAL A 61 -2.99 -0.12 11.84
N GLU A 62 -3.50 -0.75 12.90
CA GLU A 62 -2.76 -0.97 14.14
C GLU A 62 -2.79 -2.46 14.53
N PRO A 63 -1.69 -3.03 15.04
CA PRO A 63 -0.40 -2.37 15.22
C PRO A 63 0.33 -2.16 13.88
N ASN A 64 1.18 -1.14 13.79
CA ASN A 64 1.98 -0.87 12.58
C ASN A 64 2.75 -2.12 12.13
N ILE A 65 2.49 -2.57 10.91
CA ILE A 65 3.18 -3.72 10.31
C ILE A 65 4.54 -3.24 9.81
N GLY A 66 5.62 -3.70 10.45
CA GLY A 66 6.99 -3.33 10.08
C GLY A 66 7.33 -1.85 10.26
N ASN A 67 6.75 -1.19 11.27
CA ASN A 67 6.90 0.26 11.53
C ASN A 67 6.44 1.16 10.37
N ILE A 68 5.57 0.66 9.49
CA ILE A 68 5.01 1.43 8.38
C ILE A 68 3.59 1.88 8.73
N LEU A 69 3.39 3.20 8.72
CA LEU A 69 2.06 3.80 8.78
C LEU A 69 1.27 3.35 7.54
N SER A 70 0.08 2.79 7.74
CA SER A 70 -0.79 2.39 6.64
C SER A 70 -2.26 2.50 7.02
N TYR A 71 -3.11 2.52 6.01
CA TYR A 71 -4.55 2.72 6.15
C TYR A 71 -5.30 1.67 5.33
N SER A 72 -6.31 1.02 5.90
CA SER A 72 -7.14 0.05 5.17
C SER A 72 -8.62 0.17 5.51
N GLY A 73 -9.46 -0.41 4.67
CA GLY A 73 -10.90 -0.40 4.85
C GLY A 73 -11.63 -0.73 3.55
N PHE A 74 -12.92 -0.42 3.52
CA PHE A 74 -13.79 -0.72 2.39
C PHE A 74 -14.47 0.54 1.84
N PHE A 75 -14.45 0.68 0.52
CA PHE A 75 -15.27 1.64 -0.20
C PHE A 75 -16.47 0.94 -0.83
N THR A 76 -17.67 1.47 -0.62
CA THR A 76 -18.87 1.02 -1.32
C THR A 76 -18.80 1.46 -2.78
N VAL A 77 -18.70 0.50 -3.70
CA VAL A 77 -18.63 0.73 -5.15
C VAL A 77 -20.00 0.61 -5.82
N ASN A 78 -20.92 -0.15 -5.23
CA ASN A 78 -22.30 -0.25 -5.69
C ASN A 78 -23.25 -0.42 -4.49
N LYS A 79 -24.09 0.59 -4.25
CA LYS A 79 -25.06 0.60 -3.14
C LYS A 79 -26.21 -0.40 -3.35
N ASN A 80 -26.62 -0.63 -4.60
CA ASN A 80 -27.78 -1.48 -4.92
C ASN A 80 -27.43 -2.97 -4.77
N CYS A 81 -26.17 -3.32 -5.03
CA CYS A 81 -25.66 -4.70 -4.94
C CYS A 81 -24.84 -4.94 -3.66
N ASP A 82 -24.88 -4.01 -2.70
CA ASP A 82 -24.09 -4.04 -1.46
C ASP A 82 -22.61 -4.44 -1.69
N SER A 83 -22.02 -3.90 -2.76
CA SER A 83 -20.68 -4.27 -3.19
C SER A 83 -19.65 -3.28 -2.67
N HIS A 84 -18.60 -3.83 -2.05
CA HIS A 84 -17.53 -3.06 -1.42
C HIS A 84 -16.17 -3.52 -1.92
N LEU A 85 -15.29 -2.56 -2.18
CA LEU A 85 -13.91 -2.79 -2.59
C LEU A 85 -12.98 -2.54 -1.40
N PHE A 86 -12.18 -3.54 -1.03
CA PHE A 86 -11.12 -3.40 -0.06
C PHE A 86 -9.96 -2.58 -0.64
N PHE A 87 -9.34 -1.73 0.17
CA PHE A 87 -8.10 -1.05 -0.17
C PHE A 87 -7.10 -1.12 0.98
N TRP A 88 -5.82 -0.98 0.64
CA TRP A 88 -4.74 -0.76 1.62
C TRP A 88 -3.76 0.26 1.05
N PHE A 89 -3.66 1.39 1.73
CA PHE A 89 -2.89 2.56 1.32
C PHE A 89 -1.67 2.77 2.21
N PHE A 90 -0.56 3.14 1.57
CA PHE A 90 0.72 3.43 2.22
C PHE A 90 1.17 4.84 1.80
N PRO A 91 1.30 5.81 2.72
CA PRO A 91 1.86 7.11 2.41
C PRO A 91 3.35 7.01 2.04
N ALA A 92 3.84 7.97 1.24
CA ALA A 92 5.25 8.04 0.87
C ALA A 92 6.15 8.17 2.11
N GLN A 93 7.21 7.36 2.16
CA GLN A 93 8.09 7.28 3.34
C GLN A 93 9.34 8.18 3.24
N LYS A 94 9.86 8.40 2.03
CA LYS A 94 11.14 9.09 1.81
C LYS A 94 11.02 10.58 1.47
N VAL A 95 9.81 11.05 1.17
CA VAL A 95 9.51 12.43 0.82
C VAL A 95 8.28 12.88 1.59
N ASN A 96 8.05 14.20 1.68
CA ASN A 96 6.79 14.72 2.21
C ASN A 96 5.63 14.15 1.40
N TRP A 97 4.73 13.42 2.06
CA TRP A 97 3.61 12.74 1.42
C TRP A 97 2.67 13.70 0.68
N LYS A 98 2.64 14.98 1.06
CA LYS A 98 1.85 16.02 0.39
C LYS A 98 2.35 16.37 -1.01
N ASP A 99 3.65 16.14 -1.26
CA ASP A 99 4.32 16.49 -2.51
C ASP A 99 4.50 15.26 -3.42
N ALA A 100 4.17 14.06 -2.91
CA ALA A 100 4.26 12.81 -3.66
C ALA A 100 3.02 12.58 -4.53
N PRO A 101 3.17 11.99 -5.73
CA PRO A 101 2.02 11.58 -6.53
C PRO A 101 1.28 10.41 -5.88
N LEU A 102 -0.02 10.32 -6.12
CA LEU A 102 -0.82 9.15 -5.74
C LEU A 102 -0.68 8.06 -6.81
N LEU A 103 -0.26 6.87 -6.39
CA LEU A 103 -0.21 5.67 -7.25
C LEU A 103 -1.35 4.73 -6.88
N LEU A 104 -2.17 4.36 -7.87
CA LEU A 104 -3.16 3.29 -7.76
C LEU A 104 -2.60 2.03 -8.40
N TRP A 105 -2.49 0.95 -7.64
CA TRP A 105 -2.04 -0.36 -8.11
C TRP A 105 -3.23 -1.31 -8.23
N LEU A 106 -3.37 -1.93 -9.40
CA LEU A 106 -4.41 -2.92 -9.68
C LEU A 106 -3.79 -4.09 -10.43
N ASP A 107 -3.76 -5.26 -9.79
CA ASP A 107 -3.34 -6.49 -10.45
C ASP A 107 -4.40 -6.99 -11.43
N GLY A 108 -3.94 -7.61 -12.51
CA GLY A 108 -4.76 -8.11 -13.61
C GLY A 108 -5.22 -9.56 -13.46
N GLY A 109 -5.49 -10.20 -14.60
CA GLY A 109 -6.11 -11.53 -14.68
C GLY A 109 -7.58 -11.41 -15.11
N PRO A 110 -8.44 -12.28 -14.58
CA PRO A 110 -9.59 -11.76 -13.83
C PRO A 110 -9.73 -12.43 -12.45
N GLY A 111 -10.02 -11.64 -11.41
CA GLY A 111 -10.29 -12.15 -10.06
C GLY A 111 -9.06 -12.30 -9.15
N SER A 112 -7.86 -11.99 -9.63
CA SER A 112 -6.67 -11.94 -8.77
C SER A 112 -6.72 -10.75 -7.81
N THR A 113 -6.14 -10.91 -6.63
CA THR A 113 -6.05 -9.83 -5.63
C THR A 113 -4.89 -8.90 -5.94
N SER A 114 -5.11 -7.59 -5.81
CA SER A 114 -4.03 -6.58 -5.89
C SER A 114 -3.07 -6.61 -4.69
N LEU A 115 -3.37 -7.42 -3.68
CA LEU A 115 -2.45 -7.68 -2.57
C LEU A 115 -1.28 -8.58 -2.96
N HIS A 116 -1.35 -9.24 -4.13
CA HIS A 116 -0.21 -9.97 -4.68
C HIS A 116 0.98 -9.03 -4.86
N GLY A 117 0.80 -7.87 -5.50
CA GLY A 117 1.86 -6.85 -5.62
C GLY A 117 2.40 -6.28 -4.30
N VAL A 118 1.71 -6.50 -3.17
CA VAL A 118 2.18 -6.06 -1.84
C VAL A 118 3.05 -7.12 -1.16
N PHE A 119 2.72 -8.40 -1.34
CA PHE A 119 3.31 -9.49 -0.54
C PHE A 119 4.18 -10.46 -1.32
N ASP A 120 3.89 -10.68 -2.59
CA ASP A 120 4.65 -11.63 -3.39
C ASP A 120 5.95 -10.97 -3.90
N ARG A 121 7.06 -11.67 -3.66
CA ARG A 121 8.41 -11.35 -4.11
C ARG A 121 8.87 -12.37 -5.14
#